data_AF-A0A652NNZ2-F1
#
_entry.id   AF-A0A652NNZ2-F1
#
_cell.length_a   1.000
_cell.length_b   1.000
_cell.length_c   1.000
_cell.angle_alpha   90.00
_cell.angle_beta   90.00
_cell.angle_gamma   90.00
#
_symmetry.space_group_name_H-M   'P 1'
#
loop_
_entity.id
_entity.type
_entity.pdbx_description
1 polymer ?
#
loop_
_entity_poly.entity_id
_entity_poly.type
_entity_poly.pdbx_seq_one_letter_code
_entity_poly.pdbx_strand_id
1 'polypeptide(L)'
;MNRTIPALSTVSALAVLGLTVAAAPTAAAAPAVASAPTCGPSVRMINRLNIVCVTVDGPSVRAYGVSTQLAPGSGRSFIYKVSATVLGGESLGTESGSAYLGSGTAYIGGPSGVVPCGSTVRASFSLTDFGTPPPTSVVDVVVTC
;
A
#
# COMPACT_ATOMS: atom_id res chain seq x y z
N MET A 1 0.52 67.77 39.82
CA MET A 1 -0.43 67.62 40.95
C MET A 1 -0.34 66.19 41.49
N ASN A 2 -0.67 65.99 42.77
CA ASN A 2 -1.16 64.78 43.48
C ASN A 2 -1.22 63.42 42.71
N ARG A 3 -0.89 62.26 43.31
CA ARG A 3 -0.70 61.92 44.75
C ARG A 3 0.11 60.61 44.93
N THR A 4 0.49 60.28 46.16
CA THR A 4 1.30 59.09 46.53
C THR A 4 0.47 57.88 47.01
N ILE A 5 0.95 56.66 46.71
CA ILE A 5 1.30 55.50 47.60
C ILE A 5 0.56 55.46 48.97
N PRO A 6 -0.09 54.36 49.45
CA PRO A 6 0.31 52.92 49.43
C PRO A 6 -0.85 51.95 48.97
N ALA A 7 -1.03 50.65 49.31
CA ALA A 7 -0.44 49.72 50.30
C ALA A 7 -0.68 48.19 50.06
N LEU A 8 0.13 47.35 50.73
CA LEU A 8 -0.09 46.00 51.33
C LEU A 8 -0.93 44.86 50.68
N SER A 9 -0.27 43.68 50.56
CA SER A 9 -0.69 42.33 51.04
C SER A 9 -1.95 41.62 50.44
N THR A 10 -2.14 40.29 50.48
CA THR A 10 -1.58 39.18 51.30
C THR A 10 -1.24 37.89 50.50
N VAL A 11 -0.70 36.88 51.19
CA VAL A 11 -0.33 35.53 50.71
C VAL A 11 -1.54 34.60 50.51
N SER A 12 -1.48 33.72 49.49
CA SER A 12 -2.08 32.37 49.54
C SER A 12 -1.42 31.44 48.51
N ALA A 13 -0.78 30.36 48.98
CA ALA A 13 -0.20 29.34 48.11
C ALA A 13 -1.16 28.13 48.00
N LEU A 14 -1.65 27.84 46.80
CA LEU A 14 -2.38 26.59 46.53
C LEU A 14 -1.41 25.52 46.02
N ALA A 15 -1.10 24.54 46.88
CA ALA A 15 -0.43 23.32 46.47
C ALA A 15 -1.43 22.41 45.73
N VAL A 16 -1.46 22.51 44.40
CA VAL A 16 -2.26 21.59 43.56
C VAL A 16 -1.60 20.22 43.57
N LEU A 17 -2.19 19.28 44.32
CA LEU A 17 -1.83 17.87 44.29
C LEU A 17 -2.14 17.29 42.92
N GLY A 18 -1.12 17.16 42.07
CA GLY A 18 -1.23 16.57 40.74
C GLY A 18 -1.53 15.08 40.81
N LEU A 19 -2.80 14.70 40.69
CA LEU A 19 -3.19 13.32 40.40
C LEU A 19 -2.69 12.95 39.00
N THR A 20 -1.52 12.32 38.93
CA THR A 20 -1.05 11.66 37.72
C THR A 20 -1.92 10.44 37.47
N VAL A 21 -2.97 10.60 36.67
CA VAL A 21 -3.67 9.46 36.05
C VAL A 21 -2.62 8.71 35.23
N ALA A 22 -2.25 7.53 35.72
CA ALA A 22 -1.39 6.62 34.97
C ALA A 22 -2.16 6.21 33.71
N ALA A 23 -1.74 6.73 32.55
CA ALA A 23 -2.28 6.29 31.27
C ALA A 23 -2.02 4.78 31.17
N ALA A 24 -3.09 3.98 31.09
CA ALA A 24 -2.98 2.57 30.81
C ALA A 24 -2.18 2.42 29.49
N PRO A 25 -1.22 1.49 29.39
CA PRO A 25 -0.44 1.34 28.18
C PRO A 25 -1.39 0.96 27.05
N THR A 26 -1.61 1.88 26.11
CA THR A 26 -2.32 1.60 24.87
C THR A 26 -1.58 0.45 24.21
N ALA A 27 -2.16 -0.75 24.25
CA ALA A 27 -1.56 -1.92 23.64
C ALA A 27 -1.38 -1.60 22.15
N ALA A 28 -0.13 -1.42 21.73
CA ALA A 28 0.19 -1.20 20.33
C ALA A 28 -0.39 -2.39 19.58
N ALA A 29 -1.35 -2.14 18.68
CA ALA A 29 -2.00 -3.19 17.93
C ALA A 29 -0.89 -4.00 17.25
N ALA A 30 -0.79 -5.28 17.61
CA ALA A 30 0.19 -6.18 17.00
C ALA A 30 -0.01 -6.06 15.49
N PRO A 31 1.05 -5.79 14.70
CA PRO A 31 0.90 -5.56 13.28
C PRO A 31 0.19 -6.77 12.69
N ALA A 32 -0.99 -6.53 12.10
CA ALA A 32 -1.77 -7.59 11.48
C ALA A 32 -0.84 -8.36 10.54
N VAL A 33 -0.79 -9.68 10.70
CA VAL A 33 0.15 -10.53 9.95
C VAL A 33 -0.37 -10.61 8.52
N ALA A 34 -0.03 -9.58 7.74
CA ALA A 34 -0.49 -9.42 6.37
C ALA A 34 -0.13 -10.67 5.58
N SER A 35 -1.16 -11.35 5.05
CA SER A 35 -1.02 -12.61 4.34
C SER A 35 0.08 -12.51 3.29
N ALA A 36 0.98 -13.50 3.27
CA ALA A 36 2.10 -13.52 2.34
C ALA A 36 1.58 -13.36 0.88
N PRO A 37 2.07 -12.36 0.13
CA PRO A 37 1.52 -12.07 -1.19
C PRO A 37 1.77 -13.24 -2.14
N THR A 38 0.68 -13.72 -2.76
CA THR A 38 0.81 -14.72 -3.82
C THR A 38 1.11 -14.00 -5.13
N CYS A 39 2.30 -14.25 -5.67
CA CYS A 39 2.80 -13.60 -6.87
C CYS A 39 2.91 -14.58 -8.05
N GLY A 40 2.63 -14.09 -9.26
CA GLY A 40 2.65 -14.89 -10.48
C GLY A 40 4.06 -15.17 -11.03
N PRO A 41 4.17 -15.81 -12.21
CA PRO A 41 5.43 -15.90 -12.93
C PRO A 41 5.94 -14.49 -13.28
N SER A 42 7.21 -14.21 -12.95
CA SER A 42 7.85 -12.96 -13.31
C SER A 42 8.25 -12.95 -14.79
N VAL A 43 7.86 -11.90 -15.51
CA VAL A 43 8.16 -11.74 -16.94
C VAL A 43 9.29 -10.72 -17.13
N ARG A 44 10.37 -11.17 -17.78
CA ARG A 44 11.61 -10.41 -17.96
C ARG A 44 11.62 -9.67 -19.30
N MET A 45 11.62 -8.34 -19.25
CA MET A 45 12.09 -7.48 -20.34
C MET A 45 13.62 -7.34 -20.29
N ILE A 46 14.22 -6.79 -21.36
CA ILE A 46 15.66 -6.57 -21.59
C ILE A 46 16.48 -6.41 -20.29
N ASN A 47 16.17 -5.40 -19.46
CA ASN A 47 16.84 -5.13 -18.18
C ASN A 47 15.86 -4.96 -17.00
N ARG A 48 14.68 -5.58 -17.05
CA ARG A 48 13.61 -5.36 -16.05
C ARG A 48 12.78 -6.63 -15.82
N LEU A 49 12.47 -6.93 -14.56
CA LEU A 49 11.66 -8.07 -14.13
C LEU A 49 10.32 -7.56 -13.59
N ASN A 50 9.22 -8.13 -14.08
CA ASN A 50 7.87 -7.62 -13.82
C ASN A 50 6.96 -8.75 -13.36
N ILE A 51 6.22 -8.55 -12.27
CA ILE A 51 5.44 -9.60 -11.62
C ILE A 51 4.14 -9.01 -11.07
N VAL A 52 3.02 -9.71 -11.24
CA VAL A 52 1.77 -9.39 -10.54
C VAL A 52 1.76 -10.09 -9.18
N CYS A 53 1.33 -9.40 -8.14
CA CYS A 53 1.14 -9.95 -6.80
C CYS A 53 -0.28 -9.65 -6.31
N VAL A 54 -0.80 -10.56 -5.48
CA VAL A 54 -2.11 -10.42 -4.85
C VAL A 54 -1.97 -10.70 -3.35
N THR A 55 -2.45 -9.78 -2.52
CA THR A 55 -2.71 -10.04 -1.10
C THR A 55 -4.20 -10.33 -0.88
N VAL A 56 -4.46 -11.27 0.03
CA VAL A 56 -5.80 -11.69 0.45
C VAL A 56 -5.88 -11.54 1.97
N ASP A 57 -6.77 -10.66 2.44
CA ASP A 57 -6.96 -10.34 3.86
C ASP A 57 -8.43 -10.61 4.22
N GLY A 58 -8.68 -11.84 4.70
CA GLY A 58 -10.02 -12.41 4.78
C GLY A 58 -10.71 -12.39 3.40
N PRO A 59 -11.90 -11.78 3.26
CA PRO A 59 -12.59 -11.66 1.97
C PRO A 59 -12.06 -10.49 1.10
N SER A 60 -11.12 -9.69 1.60
CA SER A 60 -10.56 -8.53 0.90
C SER A 60 -9.40 -8.96 0.00
N VAL A 61 -9.40 -8.54 -1.25
CA VAL A 61 -8.35 -8.86 -2.22
C VAL A 61 -7.76 -7.57 -2.77
N ARG A 62 -6.43 -7.51 -2.87
CA ARG A 62 -5.69 -6.39 -3.49
C ARG A 62 -4.65 -6.93 -4.46
N ALA A 63 -4.82 -6.61 -5.74
CA ALA A 63 -3.81 -6.85 -6.77
C ALA A 63 -2.87 -5.64 -6.87
N TYR A 64 -1.59 -5.88 -7.15
CA TYR A 64 -0.61 -4.84 -7.41
C TYR A 64 0.49 -5.34 -8.36
N GLY A 65 1.09 -4.41 -9.10
CA GLY A 65 2.24 -4.69 -9.94
C GLY A 65 3.54 -4.49 -9.16
N VAL A 66 4.57 -5.28 -9.45
CA VAL A 66 5.94 -5.03 -8.98
C VAL A 66 6.89 -5.06 -10.17
N SER A 67 7.72 -4.04 -10.29
CA SER A 67 8.63 -3.83 -11.42
C SER A 67 10.04 -3.53 -10.90
N THR A 68 10.96 -4.47 -11.11
CA THR A 68 12.34 -4.41 -10.63
C THR A 68 13.31 -4.16 -11.79
N GLN A 69 14.10 -3.10 -11.70
CA GLN A 69 15.16 -2.77 -12.65
C GLN A 69 16.39 -3.64 -12.36
N LEU A 70 16.74 -4.56 -13.26
CA LEU A 70 17.78 -5.57 -13.05
C LEU A 70 19.21 -5.05 -13.31
N ALA A 71 19.34 -3.96 -14.07
CA ALA A 71 20.64 -3.37 -14.40
C ALA A 71 20.57 -1.83 -14.24
N PRO A 72 21.62 -1.19 -13.70
CA PRO A 72 21.69 0.27 -13.62
C PRO A 72 21.67 0.87 -15.02
N GLY A 73 20.96 1.98 -15.18
CA GLY A 73 20.84 2.70 -16.44
C GLY A 73 19.97 3.95 -16.27
N SER A 74 19.83 4.74 -17.33
CA SER A 74 18.91 5.88 -17.35
C SER A 74 17.49 5.40 -17.03
N GLY A 75 16.85 6.04 -16.05
CA GLY A 75 15.48 5.70 -15.68
C GLY A 75 14.51 5.94 -16.83
N ARG A 76 13.48 5.09 -16.93
CA ARG A 76 12.52 5.14 -18.05
C ARG A 76 11.10 5.13 -17.53
N SER A 77 10.32 6.09 -18.00
CA SER A 77 8.85 6.10 -17.86
C SER A 77 8.24 5.00 -18.71
N PHE A 78 7.16 4.41 -18.22
CA PHE A 78 6.46 3.30 -18.86
C PHE A 78 4.95 3.41 -18.59
N ILE A 79 4.15 2.84 -19.48
CA ILE A 79 2.70 2.71 -19.27
C ILE A 79 2.43 1.36 -18.61
N TYR A 80 1.67 1.35 -17.53
CA TYR A 80 1.27 0.14 -16.83
C TYR A 80 -0.25 -0.08 -16.90
N LYS A 81 -0.64 -1.35 -16.76
CA LYS A 81 -2.03 -1.77 -16.55
C LYS A 81 -2.05 -2.95 -15.57
N VAL A 82 -2.71 -2.78 -14.42
CA VAL A 82 -3.02 -3.86 -13.47
C VAL A 82 -4.53 -4.06 -13.48
N SER A 83 -4.99 -5.28 -13.72
CA SER A 83 -6.42 -5.63 -13.67
C SER A 83 -6.64 -6.88 -12.84
N ALA A 84 -7.80 -6.97 -12.19
CA ALA A 84 -8.19 -8.15 -11.42
C ALA A 84 -9.66 -8.47 -11.63
N THR A 85 -10.00 -9.76 -11.75
CA THR A 85 -11.34 -10.25 -12.05
C THR A 85 -11.56 -11.61 -11.42
N VAL A 86 -12.76 -11.87 -10.88
CA VAL A 86 -13.14 -13.19 -10.39
C VAL A 86 -13.40 -14.12 -11.59
N LEU A 87 -12.79 -15.30 -11.61
CA LEU A 87 -13.03 -16.28 -12.66
C LEU A 87 -14.49 -16.75 -12.62
N GLY A 88 -15.25 -16.43 -13.67
CA GLY A 88 -16.69 -16.68 -13.74
C GLY A 88 -17.56 -15.67 -12.99
N GLY A 89 -16.99 -14.57 -12.49
CA GLY A 89 -17.68 -13.51 -11.75
C GLY A 89 -17.32 -12.10 -12.21
N GLU A 90 -17.53 -11.13 -11.34
CA GLU A 90 -17.33 -9.71 -11.65
C GLU A 90 -15.84 -9.29 -11.69
N SER A 91 -15.57 -8.15 -12.32
CA SER A 91 -14.24 -7.53 -12.30
C SER A 91 -14.06 -6.69 -11.03
N LEU A 92 -12.93 -6.88 -10.34
CA LEU A 92 -12.48 -5.99 -9.26
C LEU A 92 -11.96 -4.64 -9.78
N GLY A 93 -11.86 -4.50 -11.11
CA GLY A 93 -11.50 -3.27 -11.79
C GLY A 93 -10.20 -3.37 -12.57
N THR A 94 -9.72 -2.20 -13.01
CA THR A 94 -8.50 -2.04 -13.78
C THR A 94 -7.90 -0.68 -13.45
N GLU A 95 -6.64 -0.68 -13.00
CA GLU A 95 -5.83 0.51 -12.85
C GLU A 95 -4.85 0.59 -14.01
N SER A 96 -4.66 1.78 -14.59
CA SER A 96 -3.66 2.01 -15.62
C SER A 96 -3.18 3.45 -15.59
N GLY A 97 -1.89 3.65 -15.79
CA GLY A 97 -1.27 4.97 -15.77
C GLY A 97 0.16 4.91 -16.28
N SER A 98 0.92 5.96 -15.98
CA SER A 98 2.36 5.99 -16.20
C SER A 98 3.10 5.99 -14.87
N ALA A 99 4.26 5.32 -14.84
CA ALA A 99 5.18 5.37 -13.72
C ALA A 99 6.61 5.47 -14.24
N TYR A 100 7.53 5.92 -13.38
CA TYR A 100 8.95 6.07 -13.68
C TYR A 100 9.75 5.14 -12.77
N LEU A 101 10.66 4.36 -13.35
CA LEU A 101 11.57 3.50 -12.63
C LEU A 101 13.01 3.87 -13.00
N GLY A 102 13.71 4.46 -12.04
CA GLY A 102 15.14 4.80 -12.13
C GLY A 102 16.03 3.61 -11.81
N SER A 103 15.90 3.07 -10.60
CA SER A 103 16.68 1.95 -10.07
C SER A 103 15.89 1.21 -9.00
N GLY A 104 16.30 -0.02 -8.68
CA GLY A 104 15.64 -0.85 -7.67
C GLY A 104 14.25 -1.33 -8.08
N THR A 105 13.31 -1.32 -7.14
CA THR A 105 11.97 -1.90 -7.30
C THR A 105 10.89 -0.84 -7.10
N ALA A 106 9.98 -0.71 -8.07
CA ALA A 106 8.74 0.05 -7.92
C ALA A 106 7.57 -0.90 -7.63
N TYR A 107 6.77 -0.54 -6.62
CA TYR A 107 5.44 -1.11 -6.38
C TYR A 107 4.42 -0.21 -7.07
N ILE A 108 3.52 -0.82 -7.83
CA ILE A 108 2.56 -0.15 -8.72
C ILE A 108 1.16 -0.49 -8.21
N GLY A 109 0.29 0.51 -8.12
CA GLY A 109 -1.08 0.36 -7.66
C GLY A 109 -1.89 -0.63 -8.50
N GLY A 110 -3.05 -1.00 -7.96
CA GLY A 110 -3.94 -1.93 -8.60
C GLY A 110 -5.28 -2.05 -7.88
N PRO A 111 -6.27 -2.65 -8.57
CA PRO A 111 -7.62 -2.83 -8.04
C PRO A 111 -7.63 -3.64 -6.75
N SER A 112 -8.50 -3.23 -5.83
CA SER A 112 -8.81 -3.96 -4.60
C SER A 112 -10.29 -3.90 -4.30
N GLY A 113 -10.86 -5.00 -3.81
CA GLY A 113 -12.27 -5.12 -3.47
C GLY A 113 -12.54 -6.38 -2.64
N VAL A 114 -13.82 -6.67 -2.38
CA VAL A 114 -14.25 -7.82 -1.57
C VAL A 114 -14.80 -8.90 -2.49
N VAL A 115 -14.46 -10.18 -2.25
CA VAL A 115 -14.99 -11.33 -3.01
C VAL A 115 -15.43 -12.46 -2.06
N PRO A 116 -16.40 -13.30 -2.44
CA PRO A 116 -16.81 -14.42 -1.59
C PRO A 116 -15.72 -15.50 -1.50
N CYS A 117 -15.59 -16.13 -0.33
CA CYS A 117 -14.63 -17.22 -0.07
C CYS A 117 -14.79 -18.37 -1.08
N GLY A 118 -13.67 -18.99 -1.46
CA GLY A 118 -13.60 -19.99 -2.52
C GLY A 118 -13.55 -19.43 -3.96
N SER A 119 -13.75 -18.13 -4.15
CA SER A 119 -13.54 -17.48 -5.46
C SER A 119 -12.07 -17.58 -5.90
N THR A 120 -11.84 -17.77 -7.19
CA THR A 120 -10.50 -17.59 -7.78
C THR A 120 -10.41 -16.22 -8.43
N VAL A 121 -9.50 -15.38 -7.96
CA VAL A 121 -9.20 -14.07 -8.57
C VAL A 121 -8.04 -14.23 -9.54
N ARG A 122 -8.29 -13.91 -10.82
CA ARG A 122 -7.25 -13.71 -11.83
C ARG A 122 -6.81 -12.26 -11.80
N ALA A 123 -5.55 -12.03 -11.45
CA ALA A 123 -4.91 -10.72 -11.58
C ALA A 123 -3.89 -10.75 -12.72
N SER A 124 -3.78 -9.64 -13.47
CA SER A 124 -2.81 -9.50 -14.54
C SER A 124 -2.13 -8.13 -14.53
N PHE A 125 -0.84 -8.11 -14.79
CA PHE A 125 0.01 -6.92 -14.87
C PHE A 125 0.68 -6.86 -16.23
N SER A 126 0.40 -5.79 -16.97
CA SER A 126 0.92 -5.52 -18.31
C SER A 126 1.73 -4.24 -18.31
N LEU A 127 2.81 -4.22 -19.08
CA LEU A 127 3.67 -3.05 -19.21
C LEU A 127 3.97 -2.77 -20.69
N THR A 128 3.60 -1.58 -21.15
CA THR A 128 3.85 -1.15 -22.53
C THR A 128 5.09 -0.26 -22.56
N ASP A 129 6.10 -0.75 -23.29
CA ASP A 129 7.28 0.02 -23.69
C ASP A 129 7.14 0.39 -25.18
N PHE A 130 7.72 1.51 -25.61
CA PHE A 130 7.45 2.04 -26.96
C PHE A 130 8.00 1.11 -28.05
N GLY A 131 7.10 0.50 -28.84
CA GLY A 131 7.44 -0.29 -30.01
C GLY A 131 7.41 -1.82 -29.83
N THR A 132 7.14 -2.34 -28.64
CA THR A 132 7.03 -3.79 -28.39
C THR A 132 5.65 -4.19 -27.85
N PRO A 133 5.13 -5.39 -28.18
CA PRO A 133 3.94 -5.94 -27.53
C PRO A 133 4.15 -6.04 -26.01
N PRO A 134 3.18 -5.62 -25.18
CA PRO A 134 3.36 -5.59 -23.73
C PRO A 134 3.41 -7.02 -23.17
N PRO A 135 4.52 -7.44 -22.50
CA PRO A 135 4.53 -8.68 -21.74
C PRO A 135 3.52 -8.61 -20.59
N THR A 136 2.80 -9.71 -20.38
CA THR A 136 1.76 -9.83 -19.36
C THR A 136 2.13 -10.89 -18.33
N SER A 137 2.26 -10.49 -17.06
CA SER A 137 2.31 -11.42 -15.93
C SER A 137 0.86 -11.67 -15.48
N VAL A 138 0.50 -12.93 -15.23
CA VAL A 138 -0.86 -13.33 -14.81
C VAL A 138 -0.74 -14.29 -13.64
N VAL A 139 -1.55 -14.09 -12.59
CA VAL A 139 -1.65 -14.99 -11.45
C VAL A 139 -3.12 -15.31 -11.18
N ASP A 140 -3.40 -16.56 -10.82
CA ASP A 140 -4.68 -17.02 -10.31
C ASP A 140 -4.52 -17.35 -8.83
N VAL A 141 -5.36 -16.77 -7.98
CA VAL A 141 -5.28 -16.94 -6.51
C VAL A 141 -6.66 -17.31 -5.98
N VAL A 142 -6.75 -18.44 -5.28
CA VAL A 142 -7.97 -18.86 -4.58
C VAL A 142 -8.08 -18.09 -3.26
N VAL A 143 -9.22 -17.46 -3.02
CA VAL A 143 -9.49 -16.68 -1.82
C VAL A 143 -9.95 -17.61 -0.71
N THR A 144 -9.04 -17.95 0.19
CA THR A 144 -9.31 -18.74 1.39
C THR A 144 -9.70 -17.84 2.55
N CYS A 145 -10.98 -17.92 2.92
CA CYS A 145 -11.54 -17.51 4.20
C CYS A 145 -12.51 -18.60 4.70
#